data_AF-A0A6J7KDV5-F1
#
_entry.id   AF-A0A6J7KDV5-F1
#
_cell.length_a   1.000
_cell.length_b   1.000
_cell.length_c   1.000
_cell.angle_alpha   90.00
_cell.angle_beta   90.00
_cell.angle_gamma   90.00
#
_symmetry.space_group_name_H-M   'P 1'
#
loop_
_entity.id
_entity.type
_entity.pdbx_description
1 polymer ?
#
loop_
_entity_poly.entity_id
_entity_poly.type
_entity_poly.pdbx_seq_one_letter_code
_entity_poly.pdbx_strand_id
1 'polypeptide(L)'
;MKLTNIRKLSAALLTSALLASSAVAIAPAANAAVACSTADGVETCSGKLKNGAAFAIKMPSNFQGTMFYWNHGIRTSYTVPGTTLVRPSGLEELTPYSTSAKSDVTTYMLNMGLGVASYDGVTNNLYGWNAADRVAMLKELIDTTKAKYPKISKNVVYGSSMAGAIINPFVEKYPKLVDAVGIMSGVSPSVGQSLKSACDLFYIMSVFADPTIKGCPAFYGTGPTGFQVATGELQKIGALLRGWQADFGAKPLAYPAALAGGPIPQRSMLLLAGLIVGIPAKSAHMDGISTSTLVPEQSINATVAILENTIESAATGVLAGHSVAQVIGAGFYDNTKTDYSKLLTDADAARYNLGLSGDDGINAMLRVLAAAPRVTGNAATIKKLENLDRAKFTSTKPYVLMANEADRLVFSGNQARTADKLNAAFKKRLAAAKGKSVKPISNVTSIYAFTPARYTKYLATGAPDLAAAPAESGVGHQDFTVQQMQAWINMLAFAAEFGPLSAEEVSTFTAGTPYLNTDPGWRPSELKYNK
;
A
#
# COMPACT_ATOMS: atom_id res chain seq x y z
N MET A 1 -16.52 -13.02 -81.47
CA MET A 1 -16.04 -14.39 -81.18
C MET A 1 -15.88 -14.52 -79.67
N LYS A 2 -16.33 -15.64 -79.10
CA LYS A 2 -16.60 -15.90 -77.67
C LYS A 2 -15.35 -16.10 -76.79
N LEU A 3 -15.61 -16.08 -75.48
CA LEU A 3 -14.95 -16.73 -74.31
C LEU A 3 -13.82 -15.91 -73.63
N THR A 4 -13.71 -15.76 -72.30
CA THR A 4 -14.50 -16.19 -71.12
C THR A 4 -13.95 -15.55 -69.83
N ASN A 5 -14.85 -15.32 -68.86
CA ASN A 5 -14.72 -15.48 -67.38
C ASN A 5 -13.55 -14.88 -66.58
N ILE A 6 -13.88 -14.06 -65.57
CA ILE A 6 -13.77 -14.35 -64.11
C ILE A 6 -14.26 -13.11 -63.33
N ARG A 7 -15.52 -13.11 -62.91
CA ARG A 7 -16.04 -13.23 -61.51
C ARG A 7 -15.75 -12.05 -60.56
N LYS A 8 -16.76 -11.16 -60.51
CA LYS A 8 -17.48 -10.64 -59.32
C LYS A 8 -16.67 -10.01 -58.17
N LEU A 9 -16.45 -8.70 -58.25
CA LEU A 9 -16.53 -7.80 -57.08
C LEU A 9 -17.87 -7.05 -57.17
N SER A 10 -18.74 -7.25 -56.17
CA SER A 10 -19.95 -6.44 -56.01
C SER A 10 -19.70 -5.40 -54.92
N ALA A 11 -19.53 -4.17 -55.36
CA ALA A 11 -19.73 -2.97 -54.56
C ALA A 11 -21.20 -2.86 -54.15
N ALA A 12 -21.45 -2.37 -52.93
CA ALA A 12 -22.51 -1.43 -52.54
C ALA A 12 -22.92 -1.65 -51.08
N LEU A 13 -22.65 -0.66 -50.23
CA LEU A 13 -23.65 0.16 -49.53
C LEU A 13 -23.00 0.86 -48.33
N LEU A 14 -22.44 2.04 -48.63
CA LEU A 14 -22.33 3.14 -47.69
C LEU A 14 -23.75 3.64 -47.41
N THR A 15 -24.20 3.56 -46.16
CA THR A 15 -25.29 4.41 -45.66
C THR A 15 -24.81 5.11 -44.40
N SER A 16 -24.63 6.41 -44.55
CA SER A 16 -24.30 7.37 -43.53
C SER A 16 -25.46 7.48 -42.53
N ALA A 17 -25.27 7.02 -41.30
CA ALA A 17 -26.20 7.30 -40.21
C ALA A 17 -25.90 8.69 -39.65
N LEU A 18 -26.85 9.60 -39.87
CA LEU A 18 -26.90 10.97 -39.40
C LEU A 18 -26.88 11.01 -37.86
N LEU A 19 -25.89 11.71 -37.29
CA LEU A 19 -25.81 12.04 -35.87
C LEU A 19 -26.96 12.98 -35.50
N ALA A 20 -28.06 12.45 -34.99
CA ALA A 20 -29.05 13.23 -34.27
C ALA A 20 -28.48 13.59 -32.89
N SER A 21 -27.86 14.77 -32.81
CA SER A 21 -27.52 15.45 -31.57
C SER A 21 -28.83 15.90 -30.89
N SER A 22 -29.45 15.00 -30.14
CA SER A 22 -30.40 15.43 -29.11
C SER A 22 -29.59 16.09 -28.01
N ALA A 23 -29.57 17.42 -28.03
CA ALA A 23 -29.21 18.21 -26.86
C ALA A 23 -30.25 17.94 -25.78
N VAL A 24 -30.06 16.87 -25.00
CA VAL A 24 -30.68 16.77 -23.69
C VAL A 24 -30.03 17.90 -22.89
N ALA A 25 -30.80 18.96 -22.65
CA ALA A 25 -30.48 19.91 -21.60
C ALA A 25 -30.42 19.09 -20.30
N ILE A 26 -29.21 18.68 -19.91
CA ILE A 26 -28.95 18.13 -18.59
C ILE A 26 -29.21 19.31 -17.66
N ALA A 27 -30.42 19.41 -17.12
CA ALA A 27 -30.61 20.16 -15.89
C ALA A 27 -29.53 19.67 -14.92
N PRO A 28 -28.71 20.56 -14.32
CA PRO A 28 -27.77 20.11 -13.32
C PRO A 28 -28.59 19.34 -12.28
N ALA A 29 -28.33 18.04 -12.16
CA ALA A 29 -28.91 17.26 -11.08
C ALA A 29 -28.59 18.04 -9.81
N ALA A 30 -29.62 18.47 -9.10
CA ALA A 30 -29.47 19.23 -7.88
C ALA A 30 -28.50 18.46 -6.98
N ASN A 31 -27.27 18.96 -6.83
CA ASN A 31 -26.36 18.44 -5.83
C ASN A 31 -27.14 18.55 -4.53
N ALA A 32 -27.39 17.43 -3.84
CA ALA A 32 -28.04 17.46 -2.54
C ALA A 32 -27.37 18.57 -1.70
N ALA A 33 -28.17 19.48 -1.15
CA ALA A 33 -27.65 20.67 -0.47
C ALA A 33 -26.60 20.23 0.55
N VAL A 34 -25.39 20.81 0.46
CA VAL A 34 -24.32 20.54 1.41
C VAL A 34 -24.79 21.02 2.78
N ALA A 35 -25.07 20.10 3.69
CA ALA A 35 -25.58 20.42 5.02
C ALA A 35 -24.39 20.81 5.90
N CYS A 36 -24.43 22.02 6.46
CA CYS A 36 -23.35 22.56 7.28
C CYS A 36 -23.86 22.99 8.65
N SER A 37 -23.00 22.82 9.65
CA SER A 37 -23.20 23.27 11.02
C SER A 37 -21.90 23.86 11.54
N THR A 38 -21.98 24.87 12.40
CA THR A 38 -20.79 25.51 12.98
C THR A 38 -20.79 25.33 14.48
N ALA A 39 -19.71 24.80 15.02
CA ALA A 39 -19.45 24.66 16.44
C ALA A 39 -17.97 24.94 16.70
N ASP A 40 -17.66 25.56 17.84
CA ASP A 40 -16.28 25.82 18.29
C ASP A 40 -15.37 26.47 17.23
N GLY A 41 -15.95 27.40 16.45
CA GLY A 41 -15.22 28.10 15.39
C GLY A 41 -14.88 27.25 14.17
N VAL A 42 -15.50 26.08 13.99
CA VAL A 42 -15.33 25.19 12.83
C VAL A 42 -16.68 24.95 12.14
N GLU A 43 -16.78 25.33 10.86
CA GLU A 43 -17.90 24.93 10.01
C GLU A 43 -17.65 23.51 9.50
N THR A 44 -18.51 22.57 9.88
CA THR A 44 -18.52 21.18 9.41
C THR A 44 -19.66 20.98 8.45
N CYS A 45 -19.32 20.59 7.22
CA CYS A 45 -20.24 20.25 6.16
C CYS A 45 -20.17 18.77 5.83
N SER A 46 -21.32 18.16 5.56
CA SER A 46 -21.39 16.78 5.11
C SER A 46 -22.39 16.62 3.97
N GLY A 47 -22.21 15.57 3.18
CA GLY A 47 -23.08 15.28 2.05
C GLY A 47 -22.71 13.98 1.36
N LYS A 48 -23.24 13.79 0.16
CA LYS A 48 -22.92 12.65 -0.70
C LYS A 48 -22.40 13.14 -2.04
N LEU A 49 -21.38 12.47 -2.56
CA LEU A 49 -20.93 12.61 -3.94
C LEU A 49 -21.97 11.99 -4.89
N LYS A 50 -21.84 12.23 -6.20
CA LYS A 50 -22.77 11.73 -7.23
C LYS A 50 -22.96 10.22 -7.22
N ASN A 51 -21.92 9.48 -6.82
CA ASN A 51 -22.00 8.02 -6.71
C ASN A 51 -22.60 7.53 -5.36
N GLY A 52 -23.05 8.46 -4.51
CA GLY A 52 -23.66 8.18 -3.21
C GLY A 52 -22.68 8.08 -2.04
N ALA A 53 -21.37 8.12 -2.28
CA ALA A 53 -20.38 8.06 -1.20
C ALA A 53 -20.44 9.29 -0.30
N ALA A 54 -20.36 9.08 1.01
CA ALA A 54 -20.36 10.18 1.97
C ALA A 54 -19.07 11.01 1.84
N PHE A 55 -19.18 12.31 2.05
CA PHE A 55 -18.04 13.21 2.23
C PHE A 55 -18.25 14.12 3.43
N ALA A 56 -17.16 14.64 3.97
CA ALA A 56 -17.19 15.70 4.96
C ALA A 56 -16.08 16.72 4.69
N ILE A 57 -16.36 17.98 5.04
CA ILE A 57 -15.48 19.13 4.93
C ILE A 57 -15.52 19.86 6.28
N LYS A 58 -14.36 20.13 6.88
CA LYS A 58 -14.22 20.99 8.06
C LYS A 58 -13.40 22.21 7.70
N MET A 59 -13.96 23.38 7.97
CA MET A 59 -13.39 24.68 7.66
C MET A 59 -13.26 25.51 8.94
N PRO A 60 -12.04 25.83 9.40
CA PRO A 60 -11.89 26.61 10.62
C PRO A 60 -12.11 28.11 10.35
N SER A 61 -12.53 28.85 11.38
CA SER A 61 -12.78 30.30 11.31
C SER A 61 -11.49 31.09 11.02
N ASN A 62 -10.35 30.63 11.51
CA ASN A 62 -9.01 31.18 11.24
C ASN A 62 -8.36 30.63 9.96
N PHE A 63 -9.14 30.13 8.99
CA PHE A 63 -8.62 29.51 7.77
C PHE A 63 -7.65 30.41 7.00
N GLN A 64 -6.47 29.88 6.67
CA GLN A 64 -5.35 30.61 6.06
C GLN A 64 -5.19 30.37 4.54
N GLY A 65 -6.14 29.70 3.87
CA GLY A 65 -6.12 29.52 2.41
C GLY A 65 -5.79 28.10 1.94
N THR A 66 -5.22 27.25 2.80
CA THR A 66 -4.77 25.89 2.42
C THR A 66 -5.76 24.80 2.83
N MET A 67 -6.24 24.04 1.84
CA MET A 67 -7.18 22.94 1.99
C MET A 67 -6.51 21.58 1.79
N PHE A 68 -6.73 20.64 2.70
CA PHE A 68 -6.22 19.27 2.66
C PHE A 68 -7.33 18.26 2.30
N TYR A 69 -7.06 17.36 1.36
CA TYR A 69 -8.00 16.34 0.89
C TYR A 69 -7.46 14.94 1.17
N TRP A 70 -7.99 14.28 2.20
CA TRP A 70 -7.55 12.97 2.67
C TRP A 70 -8.10 11.85 1.79
N ASN A 71 -7.25 10.85 1.54
CA ASN A 71 -7.57 9.64 0.83
C ASN A 71 -7.13 8.45 1.69
N HIS A 72 -8.09 7.78 2.34
CA HIS A 72 -7.79 6.59 3.14
C HIS A 72 -7.35 5.40 2.28
N GLY A 73 -6.72 4.41 2.92
CA GLY A 73 -6.27 3.16 2.29
C GLY A 73 -7.39 2.23 1.84
N ILE A 74 -7.02 1.00 1.46
CA ILE A 74 -8.00 -0.03 1.09
C ILE A 74 -8.88 -0.39 2.30
N ARG A 75 -10.17 -0.64 2.05
CA ARG A 75 -11.15 -1.12 3.03
C ARG A 75 -11.81 -2.40 2.53
N THR A 76 -12.28 -3.24 3.45
CA THR A 76 -13.00 -4.47 3.07
C THR A 76 -14.45 -4.18 2.71
N SER A 77 -14.94 -4.82 1.64
CA SER A 77 -16.35 -4.78 1.26
C SER A 77 -17.24 -5.64 2.13
N TYR A 78 -16.64 -6.62 2.81
CA TYR A 78 -17.35 -7.65 3.55
C TYR A 78 -16.70 -7.85 4.92
N THR A 79 -17.53 -8.00 5.95
CA THR A 79 -17.07 -8.31 7.30
C THR A 79 -16.70 -9.79 7.39
N VAL A 80 -15.53 -10.10 7.95
CA VAL A 80 -15.14 -11.46 8.31
C VAL A 80 -15.32 -11.62 9.82
N PRO A 81 -16.32 -12.41 10.28
CA PRO A 81 -16.60 -12.58 11.71
C PRO A 81 -15.35 -13.03 12.48
N GLY A 82 -15.13 -12.44 13.67
CA GLY A 82 -14.00 -12.79 14.54
C GLY A 82 -12.64 -12.25 14.10
N THR A 83 -12.59 -11.31 13.16
CA THR A 83 -11.34 -10.68 12.68
C THR A 83 -11.43 -9.15 12.70
N THR A 84 -10.32 -8.48 12.41
CA THR A 84 -10.24 -7.02 12.23
C THR A 84 -10.74 -6.54 10.86
N LEU A 85 -11.07 -7.45 9.94
CA LEU A 85 -11.63 -7.11 8.63
C LEU A 85 -13.13 -6.83 8.77
N VAL A 86 -13.46 -5.60 9.16
CA VAL A 86 -14.84 -5.12 9.33
C VAL A 86 -15.17 -4.13 8.21
N ARG A 87 -16.34 -4.30 7.60
CA ARG A 87 -16.85 -3.37 6.59
C ARG A 87 -17.17 -2.01 7.24
N PRO A 88 -16.70 -0.88 6.67
CA PRO A 88 -17.07 0.45 7.15
C PRO A 88 -18.58 0.74 7.08
N SER A 89 -19.07 1.55 8.00
CA SER A 89 -20.45 2.05 8.02
C SER A 89 -20.63 3.43 7.36
N GLY A 90 -19.55 3.99 6.79
CA GLY A 90 -19.52 5.29 6.13
C GLY A 90 -18.12 5.89 6.19
N LEU A 91 -18.04 7.24 6.14
CA LEU A 91 -16.77 7.96 6.27
C LEU A 91 -16.18 7.81 7.67
N GLU A 92 -15.05 7.10 7.78
CA GLU A 92 -14.37 6.82 9.06
C GLU A 92 -13.17 7.74 9.34
N GLU A 93 -12.50 8.28 8.31
CA GLU A 93 -11.26 9.06 8.46
C GLU A 93 -11.35 10.41 7.75
N LEU A 94 -11.08 11.49 8.49
CA LEU A 94 -10.93 12.84 7.94
C LEU A 94 -9.47 13.22 7.68
N THR A 95 -8.57 12.71 8.51
CA THR A 95 -7.12 12.97 8.51
C THR A 95 -6.39 11.69 8.92
N PRO A 96 -5.04 11.63 8.86
CA PRO A 96 -4.29 10.47 9.33
C PRO A 96 -4.66 10.08 10.77
N TYR A 97 -4.92 8.79 10.97
CA TYR A 97 -5.24 8.22 12.28
C TYR A 97 -4.15 7.26 12.72
N SER A 98 -3.66 7.44 13.95
CA SER A 98 -2.77 6.49 14.61
C SER A 98 -3.59 5.46 15.37
N THR A 99 -3.33 4.18 15.08
CA THR A 99 -4.01 3.07 15.75
C THR A 99 -3.46 2.89 17.16
N SER A 100 -2.14 3.01 17.35
CA SER A 100 -1.48 2.90 18.66
C SER A 100 -1.87 4.05 19.59
N ALA A 101 -1.87 5.29 19.10
CA ALA A 101 -2.24 6.47 19.90
C ALA A 101 -3.76 6.67 20.01
N LYS A 102 -4.55 5.95 19.20
CA LYS A 102 -6.01 6.09 19.07
C LYS A 102 -6.46 7.53 18.81
N SER A 103 -5.69 8.26 18.01
CA SER A 103 -5.90 9.70 17.75
C SER A 103 -5.61 10.05 16.30
N ASP A 104 -6.32 11.05 15.78
CA ASP A 104 -6.01 11.72 14.52
C ASP A 104 -5.32 13.09 14.76
N VAL A 105 -5.05 13.81 13.67
CA VAL A 105 -4.47 15.17 13.69
C VAL A 105 -5.47 16.25 13.23
N THR A 106 -6.77 15.95 13.20
CA THR A 106 -7.81 16.86 12.69
C THR A 106 -7.83 18.19 13.46
N THR A 107 -7.87 18.13 14.80
CA THR A 107 -7.89 19.34 15.64
C THR A 107 -6.62 20.17 15.48
N TYR A 108 -5.46 19.51 15.38
CA TYR A 108 -4.18 20.19 15.16
C TYR A 108 -4.19 20.97 13.83
N MET A 109 -4.63 20.32 12.74
CA MET A 109 -4.75 20.95 11.43
C MET A 109 -5.69 22.16 11.44
N LEU A 110 -6.87 22.02 12.07
CA LEU A 110 -7.86 23.09 12.16
C LEU A 110 -7.32 24.29 12.96
N ASN A 111 -6.60 24.04 14.06
CA ASN A 111 -5.98 25.10 14.87
C ASN A 111 -4.90 25.88 14.11
N MET A 112 -4.18 25.23 13.20
CA MET A 112 -3.26 25.89 12.27
C MET A 112 -3.97 26.70 11.17
N GLY A 113 -5.31 26.70 11.13
CA GLY A 113 -6.08 27.35 10.06
C GLY A 113 -6.06 26.57 8.74
N LEU A 114 -5.81 25.26 8.78
CA LEU A 114 -5.92 24.38 7.62
C LEU A 114 -7.34 23.82 7.53
N GLY A 115 -7.93 23.87 6.35
CA GLY A 115 -9.19 23.18 6.08
C GLY A 115 -8.93 21.71 5.76
N VAL A 116 -9.85 20.80 6.12
CA VAL A 116 -9.73 19.37 5.84
C VAL A 116 -11.00 18.80 5.21
N ALA A 117 -10.84 17.92 4.24
CA ALA A 117 -11.95 17.20 3.61
C ALA A 117 -11.56 15.76 3.32
N SER A 118 -12.56 14.88 3.35
CA SER A 118 -12.40 13.46 3.05
C SER A 118 -13.70 12.89 2.51
N TYR A 119 -13.62 11.68 1.99
CA TYR A 119 -14.73 10.94 1.43
C TYR A 119 -14.55 9.44 1.67
N ASP A 120 -15.68 8.76 1.80
CA ASP A 120 -15.81 7.34 2.15
C ASP A 120 -15.22 6.39 1.09
N GLY A 121 -15.10 6.89 -0.15
CA GLY A 121 -14.45 6.14 -1.21
C GLY A 121 -15.17 4.84 -1.58
N VAL A 122 -16.45 4.68 -1.27
CA VAL A 122 -17.28 3.54 -1.67
C VAL A 122 -17.78 3.70 -3.12
N THR A 123 -17.79 2.61 -3.90
CA THR A 123 -18.41 2.57 -5.24
C THR A 123 -19.44 1.44 -5.29
N ASN A 124 -20.67 1.70 -5.74
CA ASN A 124 -21.70 0.66 -5.90
C ASN A 124 -21.91 -0.19 -4.63
N ASN A 125 -21.85 0.45 -3.47
CA ASN A 125 -21.94 -0.20 -2.16
C ASN A 125 -20.83 -1.24 -1.88
N LEU A 126 -19.69 -1.12 -2.56
CA LEU A 126 -18.50 -1.95 -2.39
C LEU A 126 -17.28 -1.06 -2.10
N TYR A 127 -16.47 -1.54 -1.17
CA TYR A 127 -15.11 -1.07 -0.91
C TYR A 127 -14.12 -1.93 -1.73
N GLY A 128 -12.83 -1.84 -1.41
CA GLY A 128 -11.77 -2.61 -2.07
C GLY A 128 -10.95 -1.77 -3.03
N TRP A 129 -10.61 -2.34 -4.19
CA TRP A 129 -9.68 -1.74 -5.15
C TRP A 129 -10.44 -0.92 -6.21
N ASN A 130 -10.84 0.30 -5.87
CA ASN A 130 -11.61 1.19 -6.74
C ASN A 130 -10.88 2.50 -7.05
N ALA A 131 -9.55 2.44 -7.19
CA ALA A 131 -8.70 3.61 -7.33
C ALA A 131 -9.11 4.53 -8.49
N ALA A 132 -9.52 3.96 -9.64
CA ALA A 132 -10.01 4.73 -10.79
C ALA A 132 -11.26 5.57 -10.49
N ASP A 133 -12.24 5.01 -9.77
CA ASP A 133 -13.42 5.76 -9.34
C ASP A 133 -13.04 6.84 -8.34
N ARG A 134 -12.14 6.51 -7.41
CA ARG A 134 -11.67 7.45 -6.38
C ARG A 134 -10.92 8.65 -6.96
N VAL A 135 -10.26 8.53 -8.11
CA VAL A 135 -9.73 9.68 -8.86
C VAL A 135 -10.84 10.66 -9.27
N ALA A 136 -11.98 10.14 -9.75
CA ALA A 136 -13.12 10.98 -10.12
C ALA A 136 -13.82 11.57 -8.88
N MET A 137 -13.96 10.78 -7.81
CA MET A 137 -14.55 11.24 -6.54
C MET A 137 -13.72 12.35 -5.90
N LEU A 138 -12.39 12.22 -5.88
CA LEU A 138 -11.49 13.24 -5.36
C LEU A 138 -11.62 14.55 -6.14
N LYS A 139 -11.75 14.47 -7.48
CA LYS A 139 -12.00 15.64 -8.33
C LYS A 139 -13.31 16.33 -7.94
N GLU A 140 -14.37 15.56 -7.77
CA GLU A 140 -15.69 16.06 -7.39
C GLU A 140 -15.68 16.71 -6.00
N LEU A 141 -14.99 16.10 -5.03
CA LEU A 141 -14.83 16.66 -3.69
C LEU A 141 -14.10 18.01 -3.73
N ILE A 142 -13.00 18.11 -4.48
CA ILE A 142 -12.26 19.36 -4.65
C ILE A 142 -13.13 20.43 -5.30
N ASP A 143 -13.86 20.10 -6.38
CA ASP A 143 -14.74 21.05 -7.05
C ASP A 143 -15.86 21.55 -6.12
N THR A 144 -16.50 20.63 -5.39
CA THR A 144 -17.56 20.93 -4.42
C THR A 144 -17.03 21.85 -3.31
N THR A 145 -15.84 21.54 -2.80
CA THR A 145 -15.19 22.32 -1.74
C THR A 145 -14.84 23.72 -2.23
N LYS A 146 -14.22 23.86 -3.41
CA LYS A 146 -13.85 25.17 -3.97
C LYS A 146 -15.05 26.02 -4.36
N ALA A 147 -16.14 25.39 -4.80
CA ALA A 147 -17.39 26.09 -5.10
C ALA A 147 -18.00 26.72 -3.84
N LYS A 148 -17.97 26.00 -2.70
CA LYS A 148 -18.46 26.55 -1.42
C LYS A 148 -17.48 27.55 -0.80
N TYR A 149 -16.17 27.31 -0.93
CA TYR A 149 -15.12 28.11 -0.29
C TYR A 149 -14.18 28.72 -1.33
N PRO A 150 -14.56 29.84 -1.98
CA PRO A 150 -13.74 30.47 -3.01
C PRO A 150 -12.41 31.04 -2.47
N LYS A 151 -12.27 31.19 -1.15
CA LYS A 151 -11.04 31.63 -0.47
C LYS A 151 -9.91 30.59 -0.46
N ILE A 152 -10.15 29.37 -0.94
CA ILE A 152 -9.11 28.33 -1.04
C ILE A 152 -8.09 28.74 -2.11
N SER A 153 -6.86 29.01 -1.68
CA SER A 153 -5.74 29.38 -2.55
C SER A 153 -4.83 28.19 -2.84
N LYS A 154 -4.69 27.23 -1.91
CA LYS A 154 -3.82 26.07 -2.02
C LYS A 154 -4.57 24.76 -1.75
N ASN A 155 -4.23 23.71 -2.48
CA ASN A 155 -4.82 22.37 -2.36
C ASN A 155 -3.73 21.32 -2.12
N VAL A 156 -3.80 20.65 -0.98
CA VAL A 156 -2.95 19.50 -0.65
C VAL A 156 -3.75 18.23 -0.83
N VAL A 157 -3.32 17.35 -1.72
CA VAL A 157 -3.91 16.01 -1.86
C VAL A 157 -3.00 15.03 -1.15
N TYR A 158 -3.53 14.35 -0.15
CA TYR A 158 -2.75 13.46 0.69
C TYR A 158 -3.53 12.21 1.10
N GLY A 159 -2.82 11.17 1.51
CA GLY A 159 -3.45 9.90 1.82
C GLY A 159 -2.45 8.81 2.17
N SER A 160 -2.97 7.61 2.42
CA SER A 160 -2.16 6.48 2.84
C SER A 160 -2.48 5.15 2.13
N SER A 161 -1.52 4.22 2.09
CA SER A 161 -1.69 2.88 1.46
C SER A 161 -2.16 2.94 0.01
N MET A 162 -3.36 2.41 -0.30
CA MET A 162 -3.98 2.44 -1.63
C MET A 162 -4.09 3.87 -2.20
N ALA A 163 -4.03 4.92 -1.37
CA ALA A 163 -3.97 6.30 -1.84
C ALA A 163 -2.83 6.56 -2.83
N GLY A 164 -1.71 5.83 -2.75
CA GLY A 164 -0.64 5.93 -3.76
C GLY A 164 -1.10 5.58 -5.18
N ALA A 165 -2.06 4.67 -5.33
CA ALA A 165 -2.70 4.32 -6.61
C ALA A 165 -3.80 5.31 -7.04
N ILE A 166 -4.27 6.18 -6.15
CA ILE A 166 -5.29 7.21 -6.44
C ILE A 166 -4.59 8.54 -6.79
N ILE A 167 -3.71 8.99 -5.90
CA ILE A 167 -3.14 10.34 -5.91
C ILE A 167 -2.15 10.50 -7.07
N ASN A 168 -1.33 9.49 -7.38
CA ASN A 168 -0.38 9.57 -8.48
C ASN A 168 -1.08 9.76 -9.85
N PRO A 169 -2.10 8.95 -10.22
CA PRO A 169 -2.90 9.24 -11.42
C PRO A 169 -3.67 10.57 -11.33
N PHE A 170 -4.19 10.92 -10.15
CA PHE A 170 -4.95 12.15 -9.96
C PHE A 170 -4.13 13.40 -10.28
N VAL A 171 -2.93 13.54 -9.72
CA VAL A 171 -2.09 14.73 -9.93
C VAL A 171 -1.55 14.84 -11.35
N GLU A 172 -1.39 13.72 -12.05
CA GLU A 172 -1.06 13.73 -13.49
C GLU A 172 -2.22 14.18 -14.35
N LYS A 173 -3.44 13.76 -13.99
CA LYS A 173 -4.66 14.11 -14.74
C LYS A 173 -5.14 15.53 -14.45
N TYR A 174 -4.96 16.00 -13.21
CA TYR A 174 -5.45 17.29 -12.73
C TYR A 174 -4.36 18.12 -12.04
N PRO A 175 -3.20 18.38 -12.68
CA PRO A 175 -2.06 19.05 -12.05
C PRO A 175 -2.36 20.49 -11.60
N LYS A 176 -3.38 21.14 -12.16
CA LYS A 176 -3.79 22.50 -11.77
C LYS A 176 -4.62 22.55 -10.49
N LEU A 177 -5.05 21.41 -9.95
CA LEU A 177 -5.86 21.33 -8.74
C LEU A 177 -5.05 20.94 -7.51
N VAL A 178 -3.74 20.82 -7.63
CA VAL A 178 -2.87 20.32 -6.56
C VAL A 178 -1.68 21.24 -6.44
N ASP A 179 -1.34 21.62 -5.22
CA ASP A 179 -0.19 22.44 -4.88
C ASP A 179 0.89 21.63 -4.17
N ALA A 180 0.51 20.63 -3.36
CA ALA A 180 1.43 19.62 -2.80
C ALA A 180 0.76 18.24 -2.70
N VAL A 181 1.61 17.20 -2.65
CA VAL A 181 1.20 15.79 -2.58
C VAL A 181 1.79 15.11 -1.35
N GLY A 182 0.96 14.44 -0.57
CA GLY A 182 1.39 13.58 0.54
C GLY A 182 1.02 12.12 0.30
N ILE A 183 1.98 11.21 0.44
CA ILE A 183 1.69 9.76 0.42
C ILE A 183 2.36 9.08 1.61
N MET A 184 1.54 8.50 2.49
CA MET A 184 1.97 7.80 3.70
C MET A 184 1.83 6.27 3.56
N SER A 185 2.91 5.50 3.73
CA SER A 185 2.92 4.05 3.55
C SER A 185 2.21 3.62 2.25
N GLY A 186 2.43 4.36 1.15
CA GLY A 186 1.61 4.25 -0.05
C GLY A 186 2.15 3.25 -1.07
N VAL A 187 1.24 2.54 -1.74
CA VAL A 187 1.61 1.63 -2.82
C VAL A 187 2.17 2.41 -4.01
N SER A 188 3.27 1.96 -4.60
CA SER A 188 3.74 2.50 -5.89
C SER A 188 2.94 1.83 -7.02
N PRO A 189 2.08 2.53 -7.78
CA PRO A 189 1.36 1.91 -8.88
C PRO A 189 2.29 1.38 -10.01
N SER A 190 1.95 0.23 -10.63
CA SER A 190 0.85 -0.67 -10.24
C SER A 190 1.20 -1.51 -9.01
N VAL A 191 0.17 -1.97 -8.27
CA VAL A 191 0.30 -2.80 -7.05
C VAL A 191 0.84 -4.21 -7.32
N GLY A 192 1.06 -4.59 -8.59
CA GLY A 192 1.37 -5.96 -8.99
C GLY A 192 2.56 -6.59 -8.26
N GLN A 193 3.58 -5.80 -7.90
CA GLN A 193 4.76 -6.33 -7.17
C GLN A 193 4.46 -6.66 -5.70
N SER A 194 3.60 -5.88 -5.06
CA SER A 194 3.16 -6.18 -3.69
C SER A 194 2.24 -7.41 -3.68
N LEU A 195 1.34 -7.51 -4.66
CA LEU A 195 0.51 -8.71 -4.83
C LEU A 195 1.33 -9.95 -5.19
N LYS A 196 2.36 -9.83 -6.04
CA LYS A 196 3.29 -10.93 -6.35
C LYS A 196 3.92 -11.48 -5.07
N SER A 197 4.42 -10.60 -4.20
CA SER A 197 5.00 -10.97 -2.90
C SER A 197 3.99 -11.72 -2.02
N ALA A 198 2.76 -11.21 -1.90
CA ALA A 198 1.71 -11.88 -1.14
C ALA A 198 1.34 -13.26 -1.74
N CYS A 199 1.27 -13.38 -3.07
CA CYS A 199 0.96 -14.64 -3.72
C CYS A 199 2.09 -15.68 -3.62
N ASP A 200 3.34 -15.22 -3.69
CA ASP A 200 4.50 -16.09 -3.47
C ASP A 200 4.56 -16.59 -2.02
N LEU A 201 4.10 -15.81 -1.03
CA LEU A 201 3.95 -16.30 0.34
C LEU A 201 3.00 -17.50 0.39
N PHE A 202 1.78 -17.37 -0.16
CA PHE A 202 0.84 -18.49 -0.22
C PHE A 202 1.42 -19.70 -0.95
N TYR A 203 2.17 -19.47 -2.02
CA TYR A 203 2.81 -20.55 -2.78
C TYR A 203 3.91 -21.26 -1.98
N ILE A 204 4.80 -20.52 -1.32
CA ILE A 204 5.86 -21.12 -0.49
C ILE A 204 5.23 -21.93 0.65
N MET A 205 4.18 -21.39 1.27
CA MET A 205 3.43 -22.06 2.32
C MET A 205 2.73 -23.34 1.81
N SER A 206 2.24 -23.35 0.56
CA SER A 206 1.66 -24.56 -0.03
C SER A 206 2.69 -25.65 -0.29
N VAL A 207 3.93 -25.28 -0.59
CA VAL A 207 5.01 -26.25 -0.84
C VAL A 207 5.49 -26.90 0.46
N PHE A 208 5.68 -26.11 1.53
CA PHE A 208 6.37 -26.58 2.74
C PHE A 208 5.49 -26.85 3.95
N ALA A 209 4.27 -26.32 3.99
CA ALA A 209 3.44 -26.38 5.19
C ALA A 209 2.11 -27.10 4.96
N ASP A 210 1.35 -26.70 3.94
CA ASP A 210 0.05 -27.31 3.64
C ASP A 210 -0.23 -27.33 2.13
N PRO A 211 -0.08 -28.48 1.45
CA PRO A 211 -0.29 -28.61 0.01
C PRO A 211 -1.75 -28.40 -0.43
N THR A 212 -2.71 -28.27 0.50
CA THR A 212 -4.09 -27.91 0.18
C THR A 212 -4.28 -26.41 -0.01
N ILE A 213 -3.30 -25.58 0.34
CA ILE A 213 -3.30 -24.14 0.06
C ILE A 213 -3.18 -23.95 -1.45
N LYS A 214 -4.17 -23.27 -2.01
CA LYS A 214 -4.19 -22.82 -3.40
C LYS A 214 -3.65 -21.41 -3.53
N GLY A 215 -3.88 -20.53 -2.54
CA GLY A 215 -3.42 -19.14 -2.54
C GLY A 215 -4.13 -18.27 -3.58
N CYS A 216 -3.42 -17.31 -4.16
CA CYS A 216 -3.95 -16.40 -5.19
C CYS A 216 -4.66 -17.06 -6.39
N PRO A 217 -4.28 -18.25 -6.87
CA PRO A 217 -5.07 -19.04 -7.82
C PRO A 217 -6.54 -19.26 -7.41
N ALA A 218 -6.83 -19.29 -6.11
CA ALA A 218 -8.19 -19.40 -5.58
C ALA A 218 -8.93 -18.06 -5.45
N PHE A 219 -8.31 -16.92 -5.79
CA PHE A 219 -8.97 -15.62 -5.77
C PHE A 219 -9.81 -15.44 -7.05
N TYR A 220 -10.76 -16.35 -7.25
CA TYR A 220 -11.72 -16.35 -8.33
C TYR A 220 -13.14 -16.04 -7.83
N GLY A 221 -14.00 -15.64 -8.76
CA GLY A 221 -15.37 -15.23 -8.45
C GLY A 221 -15.49 -13.76 -8.07
N THR A 222 -16.73 -13.30 -7.96
CA THR A 222 -17.08 -11.93 -7.55
C THR A 222 -17.98 -11.98 -6.31
N GLY A 223 -18.19 -10.83 -5.68
CA GLY A 223 -19.14 -10.73 -4.59
C GLY A 223 -18.68 -11.40 -3.27
N PRO A 224 -19.62 -11.60 -2.34
CA PRO A 224 -19.37 -12.28 -1.06
C PRO A 224 -18.82 -13.69 -1.21
N THR A 225 -19.28 -14.46 -2.20
CA THR A 225 -18.87 -15.86 -2.40
C THR A 225 -17.40 -15.97 -2.81
N GLY A 226 -16.95 -15.15 -3.77
CA GLY A 226 -15.52 -15.10 -4.12
C GLY A 226 -14.65 -14.68 -2.93
N PHE A 227 -15.15 -13.76 -2.11
CA PHE A 227 -14.44 -13.30 -0.92
C PHE A 227 -14.34 -14.41 0.13
N GLN A 228 -15.40 -15.19 0.34
CA GLN A 228 -15.39 -16.35 1.23
C GLN A 228 -14.32 -17.37 0.82
N VAL A 229 -14.19 -17.66 -0.48
CA VAL A 229 -13.12 -18.55 -0.99
C VAL A 229 -11.74 -17.99 -0.64
N ALA A 230 -11.51 -16.70 -0.91
CA ALA A 230 -10.22 -16.06 -0.61
C ALA A 230 -9.91 -16.04 0.90
N THR A 231 -10.91 -15.80 1.75
CA THR A 231 -10.76 -15.86 3.21
C THR A 231 -10.58 -17.28 3.74
N GLY A 232 -11.08 -18.31 3.06
CA GLY A 232 -10.81 -19.71 3.40
C GLY A 232 -9.32 -20.05 3.25
N GLU A 233 -8.65 -19.51 2.23
CA GLU A 233 -7.20 -19.64 2.09
C GLU A 233 -6.44 -18.91 3.19
N LEU A 234 -6.93 -17.73 3.62
CA LEU A 234 -6.38 -17.02 4.78
C LEU A 234 -6.50 -17.84 6.06
N GLN A 235 -7.62 -18.53 6.27
CA GLN A 235 -7.83 -19.36 7.45
C GLN A 235 -6.82 -20.51 7.56
N LYS A 236 -6.42 -21.12 6.43
CA LYS A 236 -5.37 -22.14 6.39
C LYS A 236 -4.03 -21.58 6.86
N ILE A 237 -3.63 -20.43 6.32
CA ILE A 237 -2.42 -19.72 6.78
C ILE A 237 -2.53 -19.40 8.28
N GLY A 238 -3.64 -18.83 8.72
CA GLY A 238 -3.86 -18.53 10.15
C GLY A 238 -3.77 -19.75 11.06
N ALA A 239 -4.22 -20.93 10.61
CA ALA A 239 -4.08 -22.18 11.36
C ALA A 239 -2.61 -22.61 11.50
N LEU A 240 -1.83 -22.51 10.43
CA LEU A 240 -0.39 -22.78 10.45
C LEU A 240 0.34 -21.83 11.41
N LEU A 241 0.05 -20.53 11.30
CA LEU A 241 0.69 -19.50 12.13
C LEU A 241 0.36 -19.66 13.62
N ARG A 242 -0.88 -20.05 13.98
CA ARG A 242 -1.24 -20.41 15.36
C ARG A 242 -0.48 -21.63 15.88
N GLY A 243 -0.27 -22.64 15.03
CA GLY A 243 0.58 -23.78 15.36
C GLY A 243 1.99 -23.35 15.72
N TRP A 244 2.59 -22.48 14.90
CA TRP A 244 3.93 -21.95 15.14
C TRP A 244 4.03 -21.01 16.33
N GLN A 245 2.98 -20.25 16.65
CA GLN A 245 2.93 -19.46 17.88
C GLN A 245 3.00 -20.35 19.13
N ALA A 246 2.44 -21.56 19.07
CA ALA A 246 2.42 -22.48 20.21
C ALA A 246 3.77 -23.19 20.46
N ASP A 247 4.53 -23.50 19.40
CA ASP A 247 5.78 -24.29 19.50
C ASP A 247 7.02 -23.58 18.94
N PHE A 248 6.92 -22.29 18.62
CA PHE A 248 7.95 -21.47 17.96
C PHE A 248 8.47 -22.09 16.65
N GLY A 249 7.64 -22.88 15.96
CA GLY A 249 7.98 -23.57 14.73
C GLY A 249 9.14 -24.56 14.90
N ALA A 250 9.34 -25.10 16.10
CA ALA A 250 10.47 -25.97 16.42
C ALA A 250 10.38 -27.38 15.81
N LYS A 251 9.18 -27.79 15.41
CA LYS A 251 8.96 -29.10 14.79
C LYS A 251 9.68 -29.19 13.43
N PRO A 252 10.12 -30.40 13.04
CA PRO A 252 10.57 -30.66 11.67
C PRO A 252 9.52 -30.27 10.63
N LEU A 253 9.97 -29.98 9.41
CA LEU A 253 9.08 -29.87 8.26
C LEU A 253 8.25 -31.15 8.09
N ALA A 254 6.95 -30.99 7.84
CA ALA A 254 6.06 -32.08 7.47
C ALA A 254 6.00 -32.29 5.95
N TYR A 255 6.33 -31.23 5.19
CA TYR A 255 6.30 -31.22 3.72
C TYR A 255 7.49 -30.43 3.15
N PRO A 256 7.83 -30.66 1.87
CA PRO A 256 7.42 -31.82 1.07
C PRO A 256 8.18 -33.08 1.51
N ALA A 257 7.81 -34.25 0.97
CA ALA A 257 8.42 -35.54 1.32
C ALA A 257 9.97 -35.54 1.27
N ALA A 258 10.57 -34.74 0.38
CA ALA A 258 12.01 -34.61 0.25
C ALA A 258 12.71 -34.03 1.51
N LEU A 259 12.01 -33.26 2.33
CA LEU A 259 12.53 -32.65 3.56
C LEU A 259 11.76 -33.06 4.82
N ALA A 260 10.70 -33.87 4.66
CA ALA A 260 9.81 -34.25 5.75
C ALA A 260 10.54 -35.04 6.84
N GLY A 261 10.39 -34.63 8.10
CA GLY A 261 11.06 -35.26 9.24
C GLY A 261 12.58 -35.05 9.32
N GLY A 262 13.15 -34.25 8.41
CA GLY A 262 14.57 -33.90 8.41
C GLY A 262 14.95 -32.88 9.49
N PRO A 263 16.21 -32.42 9.51
CA PRO A 263 16.74 -31.53 10.55
C PRO A 263 16.26 -30.08 10.41
N ILE A 264 15.61 -29.71 9.30
CA ILE A 264 15.13 -28.34 9.05
C ILE A 264 13.81 -28.14 9.81
N PRO A 265 13.75 -27.22 10.80
CA PRO A 265 12.53 -26.92 11.52
C PRO A 265 11.62 -25.99 10.71
N GLN A 266 10.32 -26.00 11.02
CA GLN A 266 9.31 -25.18 10.35
C GLN A 266 9.61 -23.67 10.44
N ARG A 267 10.18 -23.21 11.55
CA ARG A 267 10.60 -21.81 11.73
C ARG A 267 11.66 -21.37 10.71
N SER A 268 12.55 -22.28 10.30
CA SER A 268 13.57 -22.01 9.28
C SER A 268 12.94 -21.74 7.92
N MET A 269 11.87 -22.47 7.60
CA MET A 269 11.10 -22.23 6.39
C MET A 269 10.29 -20.95 6.46
N LEU A 270 9.67 -20.63 7.61
CA LEU A 270 8.97 -19.36 7.79
C LEU A 270 9.91 -18.17 7.60
N LEU A 271 11.11 -18.23 8.19
CA LEU A 271 12.15 -17.22 8.01
C LEU A 271 12.51 -17.07 6.53
N LEU A 272 12.78 -18.18 5.83
CA LEU A 272 13.05 -18.16 4.39
C LEU A 272 11.91 -17.53 3.59
N ALA A 273 10.67 -17.95 3.85
CA ALA A 273 9.47 -17.46 3.18
C ALA A 273 9.32 -15.95 3.35
N GLY A 274 9.44 -15.45 4.60
CA GLY A 274 9.36 -14.04 4.91
C GLY A 274 10.46 -13.23 4.23
N LEU A 275 11.71 -13.68 4.29
CA LEU A 275 12.85 -12.99 3.66
C LEU A 275 12.72 -12.93 2.13
N ILE A 276 12.27 -14.00 1.49
CA ILE A 276 12.09 -14.07 0.03
C ILE A 276 10.97 -13.14 -0.45
N VAL A 277 9.87 -13.03 0.30
CA VAL A 277 8.74 -12.18 -0.08
C VAL A 277 8.83 -10.76 0.49
N GLY A 278 9.85 -10.48 1.31
CA GLY A 278 10.16 -9.14 1.83
C GLY A 278 9.37 -8.74 3.07
N ILE A 279 8.84 -9.70 3.83
CA ILE A 279 8.24 -9.43 5.14
C ILE A 279 9.34 -8.88 6.07
N PRO A 280 9.12 -7.74 6.75
CA PRO A 280 10.12 -7.18 7.65
C PRO A 280 10.50 -8.14 8.77
N ALA A 281 11.81 -8.21 9.05
CA ALA A 281 12.40 -8.94 10.18
C ALA A 281 12.30 -8.18 11.52
N LYS A 282 11.46 -7.13 11.56
CA LYS A 282 11.06 -6.37 12.74
C LYS A 282 9.54 -6.27 12.76
N SER A 283 8.93 -6.36 13.94
CA SER A 283 7.47 -6.37 14.11
C SER A 283 7.08 -5.55 15.34
N ALA A 284 5.80 -5.58 15.71
CA ALA A 284 5.28 -4.91 16.89
C ALA A 284 6.10 -5.20 18.16
N HIS A 285 6.51 -6.44 18.40
CA HIS A 285 7.21 -6.81 19.64
C HIS A 285 8.66 -7.27 19.42
N MET A 286 9.06 -7.50 18.17
CA MET A 286 10.36 -8.10 17.84
C MET A 286 11.24 -7.11 17.08
N ASP A 287 12.40 -6.74 17.64
CA ASP A 287 13.35 -5.79 17.06
C ASP A 287 14.37 -6.42 16.08
N GLY A 288 14.29 -7.74 15.90
CA GLY A 288 15.11 -8.52 14.99
C GLY A 288 16.55 -8.73 15.45
N ILE A 289 16.93 -8.29 16.65
CA ILE A 289 18.33 -8.33 17.12
C ILE A 289 18.51 -8.77 18.58
N SER A 290 17.52 -8.55 19.45
CA SER A 290 17.61 -8.86 20.87
C SER A 290 17.58 -10.37 21.11
N THR A 291 18.33 -10.84 22.11
CA THR A 291 18.47 -12.26 22.44
C THR A 291 18.02 -12.57 23.87
N SER A 292 17.74 -13.85 24.14
CA SER A 292 17.42 -14.40 25.46
C SER A 292 17.94 -15.84 25.58
N THR A 293 17.68 -16.51 26.69
CA THR A 293 18.02 -17.95 26.86
C THR A 293 17.29 -18.85 25.85
N LEU A 294 16.04 -18.53 25.49
CA LEU A 294 15.26 -19.28 24.49
C LEU A 294 15.39 -18.71 23.07
N VAL A 295 15.96 -17.52 22.94
CA VAL A 295 16.27 -16.85 21.67
C VAL A 295 17.78 -16.54 21.67
N PRO A 296 18.65 -17.56 21.56
CA PRO A 296 20.08 -17.38 21.72
C PRO A 296 20.73 -16.52 20.63
N GLU A 297 20.01 -16.24 19.55
CA GLU A 297 20.52 -15.50 18.41
C GLU A 297 19.46 -14.61 17.73
N GLN A 298 19.94 -13.58 17.04
CA GLN A 298 19.11 -12.58 16.38
C GLN A 298 18.19 -13.15 15.28
N SER A 299 18.59 -14.22 14.59
CA SER A 299 17.78 -14.72 13.48
C SER A 299 16.51 -15.45 13.94
N ILE A 300 16.52 -15.99 15.17
CA ILE A 300 15.31 -16.52 15.82
C ILE A 300 14.38 -15.37 16.22
N ASN A 301 14.90 -14.25 16.73
CA ASN A 301 14.10 -13.04 16.99
C ASN A 301 13.41 -12.56 15.70
N ALA A 302 14.18 -12.43 14.61
CA ALA A 302 13.67 -12.08 13.29
C ALA A 302 12.60 -13.06 12.77
N THR A 303 12.71 -14.35 13.10
CA THR A 303 11.70 -15.35 12.73
C THR A 303 10.38 -15.10 13.43
N VAL A 304 10.41 -14.76 14.72
CA VAL A 304 9.19 -14.37 15.47
C VAL A 304 8.63 -13.06 14.94
N ALA A 305 9.49 -12.11 14.53
CA ALA A 305 9.05 -10.88 13.88
C ALA A 305 8.28 -11.16 12.57
N ILE A 306 8.83 -12.03 11.73
CA ILE A 306 8.17 -12.48 10.49
C ILE A 306 6.86 -13.19 10.82
N LEU A 307 6.82 -14.03 11.84
CA LEU A 307 5.59 -14.69 12.30
C LEU A 307 4.48 -13.68 12.63
N GLU A 308 4.78 -12.66 13.44
CA GLU A 308 3.82 -11.61 13.80
C GLU A 308 3.32 -10.83 12.58
N ASN A 309 4.24 -10.54 11.64
CA ASN A 309 3.90 -9.77 10.45
C ASN A 309 3.10 -10.58 9.42
N THR A 310 3.39 -11.88 9.29
CA THR A 310 2.85 -12.74 8.22
C THR A 310 1.33 -12.81 8.21
N ILE A 311 0.68 -12.88 9.39
CA ILE A 311 -0.79 -12.98 9.48
C ILE A 311 -1.44 -11.79 8.77
N GLU A 312 -0.98 -10.58 9.07
CA GLU A 312 -1.60 -9.38 8.54
C GLU A 312 -1.18 -9.10 7.10
N SER A 313 0.09 -9.37 6.75
CA SER A 313 0.53 -9.35 5.35
C SER A 313 -0.33 -10.28 4.48
N ALA A 314 -0.62 -11.49 4.96
CA ALA A 314 -1.49 -12.45 4.26
C ALA A 314 -2.94 -11.97 4.19
N ALA A 315 -3.48 -11.41 5.28
CA ALA A 315 -4.85 -10.91 5.34
C ALA A 315 -5.08 -9.74 4.36
N THR A 316 -4.17 -8.77 4.36
CA THR A 316 -4.21 -7.66 3.40
C THR A 316 -3.92 -8.12 1.98
N GLY A 317 -3.03 -9.10 1.79
CA GLY A 317 -2.79 -9.75 0.50
C GLY A 317 -4.04 -10.40 -0.08
N VAL A 318 -4.86 -11.04 0.76
CA VAL A 318 -6.16 -11.61 0.40
C VAL A 318 -7.17 -10.52 0.07
N LEU A 319 -7.29 -9.50 0.93
CA LEU A 319 -8.19 -8.36 0.69
C LEU A 319 -7.86 -7.66 -0.63
N ALA A 320 -6.62 -7.22 -0.79
CA ALA A 320 -6.17 -6.52 -1.98
C ALA A 320 -6.21 -7.44 -3.22
N GLY A 321 -5.74 -8.69 -3.10
CA GLY A 321 -5.70 -9.64 -4.21
C GLY A 321 -7.08 -9.98 -4.75
N HIS A 322 -8.03 -10.30 -3.87
CA HIS A 322 -9.41 -10.55 -4.26
C HIS A 322 -10.06 -9.30 -4.85
N SER A 323 -9.93 -8.14 -4.20
CA SER A 323 -10.50 -6.89 -4.71
C SER A 323 -9.92 -6.49 -6.08
N VAL A 324 -8.62 -6.68 -6.29
CA VAL A 324 -8.01 -6.46 -7.61
C VAL A 324 -8.54 -7.47 -8.63
N ALA A 325 -8.68 -8.74 -8.27
CA ALA A 325 -9.24 -9.77 -9.14
C ALA A 325 -10.66 -9.42 -9.64
N GLN A 326 -11.47 -8.74 -8.82
CA GLN A 326 -12.79 -8.26 -9.24
C GLN A 326 -12.71 -7.18 -10.34
N VAL A 327 -11.62 -6.42 -10.40
CA VAL A 327 -11.41 -5.36 -11.41
C VAL A 327 -10.81 -5.93 -12.69
N ILE A 328 -9.79 -6.78 -12.58
CA ILE A 328 -9.00 -7.21 -13.75
C ILE A 328 -9.36 -8.62 -14.25
N GLY A 329 -10.03 -9.42 -13.42
CA GLY A 329 -10.28 -10.85 -13.61
C GLY A 329 -9.32 -11.73 -12.80
N ALA A 330 -9.62 -13.03 -12.71
CA ALA A 330 -8.78 -14.01 -12.04
C ALA A 330 -7.54 -14.39 -12.85
N GLY A 331 -6.59 -15.09 -12.21
CA GLY A 331 -5.39 -15.62 -12.86
C GLY A 331 -4.26 -14.59 -13.04
N PHE A 332 -4.17 -13.60 -12.16
CA PHE A 332 -3.12 -12.58 -12.21
C PHE A 332 -1.77 -13.03 -11.62
N TYR A 333 -1.74 -14.16 -10.91
CA TYR A 333 -0.51 -14.71 -10.33
C TYR A 333 0.18 -15.67 -11.29
N ASP A 334 1.47 -15.43 -11.51
CA ASP A 334 2.37 -16.30 -12.27
C ASP A 334 3.71 -16.38 -11.54
N ASN A 335 4.24 -17.59 -11.38
CA ASN A 335 5.59 -17.79 -10.86
C ASN A 335 6.46 -18.68 -11.76
N THR A 336 6.04 -18.94 -13.00
CA THR A 336 6.77 -19.80 -13.96
C THR A 336 8.20 -19.34 -14.21
N LYS A 337 8.44 -18.02 -14.10
CA LYS A 337 9.76 -17.39 -14.27
C LYS A 337 10.37 -16.88 -12.96
N THR A 338 9.80 -17.22 -11.81
CA THR A 338 10.31 -16.75 -10.52
C THR A 338 11.50 -17.60 -10.09
N ASP A 339 12.65 -16.95 -9.95
CA ASP A 339 13.86 -17.55 -9.39
C ASP A 339 13.95 -17.16 -7.92
N TYR A 340 13.43 -18.03 -7.05
CA TYR A 340 13.36 -17.76 -5.60
C TYR A 340 14.74 -17.60 -4.96
N SER A 341 15.79 -18.20 -5.54
CA SER A 341 17.15 -18.05 -5.04
C SER A 341 17.64 -16.60 -5.12
N LYS A 342 17.20 -15.85 -6.14
CA LYS A 342 17.56 -14.43 -6.34
C LYS A 342 16.81 -13.47 -5.45
N LEU A 343 15.78 -13.93 -4.75
CA LEU A 343 14.97 -13.11 -3.85
C LEU A 343 15.51 -13.13 -2.41
N LEU A 344 16.28 -14.16 -2.07
CA LEU A 344 17.13 -14.17 -0.88
C LEU A 344 18.45 -13.49 -1.23
N THR A 345 18.75 -12.36 -0.58
CA THR A 345 20.02 -11.67 -0.85
C THR A 345 21.16 -12.38 -0.14
N ASP A 346 22.39 -12.27 -0.65
CA ASP A 346 23.57 -12.82 0.04
C ASP A 346 23.73 -12.24 1.45
N ALA A 347 23.37 -10.96 1.63
CA ALA A 347 23.36 -10.30 2.93
C ALA A 347 22.33 -10.91 3.89
N ASP A 348 21.11 -11.21 3.41
CA ASP A 348 20.08 -11.88 4.21
C ASP A 348 20.50 -13.33 4.52
N ALA A 349 20.99 -14.07 3.53
CA ALA A 349 21.45 -15.45 3.69
C ALA A 349 22.58 -15.56 4.73
N ALA A 350 23.52 -14.61 4.73
CA ALA A 350 24.60 -14.54 5.70
C ALA A 350 24.09 -14.08 7.08
N ARG A 351 23.28 -13.02 7.14
CA ARG A 351 22.78 -12.44 8.39
C ARG A 351 21.89 -13.40 9.17
N TYR A 352 21.08 -14.18 8.47
CA TYR A 352 20.08 -15.07 9.03
C TYR A 352 20.45 -16.56 8.90
N ASN A 353 21.71 -16.86 8.56
CA ASN A 353 22.17 -18.21 8.22
C ASN A 353 21.79 -19.28 9.24
N LEU A 354 22.04 -19.01 10.52
CA LEU A 354 21.80 -19.98 11.59
C LEU A 354 20.30 -20.30 11.74
N GLY A 355 19.43 -19.29 11.75
CA GLY A 355 17.97 -19.47 11.77
C GLY A 355 17.42 -20.10 10.48
N LEU A 356 18.14 -19.96 9.37
CA LEU A 356 17.87 -20.63 8.10
C LEU A 356 18.43 -22.07 8.02
N SER A 357 18.92 -22.61 9.15
CA SER A 357 19.50 -23.95 9.27
C SER A 357 20.79 -24.14 8.47
N GLY A 358 21.59 -23.09 8.37
CA GLY A 358 22.87 -23.10 7.66
C GLY A 358 22.73 -23.15 6.14
N ASP A 359 23.87 -23.13 5.45
CA ASP A 359 23.91 -23.19 3.98
C ASP A 359 23.23 -24.43 3.43
N ASP A 360 23.35 -25.58 4.11
CA ASP A 360 22.69 -26.82 3.71
C ASP A 360 21.16 -26.71 3.78
N GLY A 361 20.63 -26.09 4.84
CA GLY A 361 19.20 -25.82 5.01
C GLY A 361 18.66 -24.88 3.94
N ILE A 362 19.36 -23.75 3.73
CA ILE A 362 19.05 -22.78 2.67
C ILE A 362 19.01 -23.46 1.30
N ASN A 363 20.08 -24.17 0.96
CA ASN A 363 20.23 -24.82 -0.33
C ASN A 363 19.18 -25.93 -0.53
N ALA A 364 18.86 -26.69 0.52
CA ALA A 364 17.82 -27.72 0.47
C ALA A 364 16.43 -27.13 0.21
N MET A 365 16.04 -26.08 0.93
CA MET A 365 14.75 -25.41 0.73
C MET A 365 14.67 -24.72 -0.64
N LEU A 366 15.72 -24.03 -1.08
CA LEU A 366 15.75 -23.38 -2.39
C LEU A 366 15.70 -24.38 -3.55
N ARG A 367 16.36 -25.54 -3.44
CA ARG A 367 16.24 -26.63 -4.43
C ARG A 367 14.81 -27.19 -4.50
N VAL A 368 14.15 -27.37 -3.36
CA VAL A 368 12.74 -27.77 -3.32
C VAL A 368 11.87 -26.72 -4.02
N LEU A 369 12.05 -25.44 -3.71
CA LEU A 369 11.33 -24.38 -4.41
C LEU A 369 11.63 -24.37 -5.91
N ALA A 370 12.85 -24.65 -6.35
CA ALA A 370 13.19 -24.73 -7.78
C ALA A 370 12.44 -25.87 -8.50
N ALA A 371 12.27 -27.01 -7.83
CA ALA A 371 11.62 -28.21 -8.38
C ALA A 371 10.09 -28.25 -8.22
N ALA A 372 9.53 -27.45 -7.31
CA ALA A 372 8.10 -27.45 -7.02
C ALA A 372 7.25 -27.05 -8.24
N PRO A 373 6.06 -27.67 -8.44
CA PRO A 373 5.15 -27.29 -9.52
C PRO A 373 4.85 -25.80 -9.52
N ARG A 374 4.89 -25.18 -10.70
CA ARG A 374 4.65 -23.73 -10.86
C ARG A 374 3.19 -23.43 -11.17
N VAL A 375 2.78 -22.21 -10.81
CA VAL A 375 1.51 -21.61 -11.19
C VAL A 375 1.71 -20.78 -12.45
N THR A 376 0.95 -21.14 -13.48
CA THR A 376 0.85 -20.38 -14.74
C THR A 376 -0.31 -19.40 -14.65
N GLY A 377 -0.03 -18.11 -14.83
CA GLY A 377 -1.07 -17.08 -14.84
C GLY A 377 -1.69 -16.88 -16.23
N ASN A 378 -2.82 -16.18 -16.26
CA ASN A 378 -3.46 -15.73 -17.49
C ASN A 378 -2.77 -14.47 -18.00
N ALA A 379 -2.13 -14.55 -19.18
CA ALA A 379 -1.37 -13.45 -19.77
C ALA A 379 -2.19 -12.16 -19.96
N ALA A 380 -3.49 -12.26 -20.30
CA ALA A 380 -4.35 -11.09 -20.47
C ALA A 380 -4.65 -10.42 -19.13
N THR A 381 -4.92 -11.20 -18.08
CA THR A 381 -5.12 -10.67 -16.72
C THR A 381 -3.84 -10.04 -16.17
N ILE A 382 -2.68 -10.67 -16.35
CA ILE A 382 -1.38 -10.11 -15.94
C ILE A 382 -1.14 -8.76 -16.60
N LYS A 383 -1.39 -8.64 -17.91
CA LYS A 383 -1.26 -7.37 -18.63
C LYS A 383 -2.21 -6.29 -18.09
N LYS A 384 -3.41 -6.66 -17.62
CA LYS A 384 -4.30 -5.71 -16.92
C LYS A 384 -3.72 -5.29 -15.58
N LEU A 385 -3.16 -6.21 -14.78
CA LEU A 385 -2.49 -5.88 -13.51
C LEU A 385 -1.31 -4.93 -13.70
N GLU A 386 -0.50 -5.13 -14.74
CA GLU A 386 0.63 -4.26 -15.07
C GLU A 386 0.20 -2.83 -15.43
N ASN A 387 -1.00 -2.67 -16.00
CA ASN A 387 -1.55 -1.38 -16.39
C ASN A 387 -2.52 -0.77 -15.37
N LEU A 388 -2.86 -1.49 -14.31
CA LEU A 388 -3.76 -1.03 -13.26
C LEU A 388 -3.17 0.21 -12.57
N ASP A 389 -3.95 1.29 -12.53
CA ASP A 389 -3.63 2.57 -11.89
C ASP A 389 -2.30 3.20 -12.34
N ARG A 390 -1.83 2.85 -13.54
CA ARG A 390 -0.52 3.24 -14.02
C ARG A 390 -0.35 4.77 -14.04
N ALA A 391 0.66 5.24 -13.33
CA ALA A 391 1.13 6.63 -13.36
C ALA A 391 2.49 6.74 -14.06
N LYS A 392 2.76 7.89 -14.68
CA LYS A 392 4.04 8.19 -15.36
C LYS A 392 5.10 8.75 -14.41
N PHE A 393 4.70 9.18 -13.22
CA PHE A 393 5.48 9.91 -12.23
C PHE A 393 6.15 11.17 -12.79
N THR A 394 5.43 11.90 -13.66
CA THR A 394 5.97 13.10 -14.34
C THR A 394 5.55 14.42 -13.69
N SER A 395 4.82 14.36 -12.57
CA SER A 395 4.37 15.56 -11.85
C SER A 395 5.56 16.42 -11.40
N THR A 396 5.39 17.74 -11.47
CA THR A 396 6.35 18.73 -10.98
C THR A 396 5.96 19.29 -9.61
N LYS A 397 4.86 18.81 -9.02
CA LYS A 397 4.38 19.24 -7.71
C LYS A 397 5.29 18.68 -6.61
N PRO A 398 5.49 19.37 -5.48
CA PRO A 398 6.16 18.83 -4.31
C PRO A 398 5.46 17.56 -3.79
N TYR A 399 6.24 16.51 -3.53
CA TYR A 399 5.83 15.28 -2.87
C TYR A 399 6.53 15.17 -1.52
N VAL A 400 5.77 14.87 -0.47
CA VAL A 400 6.30 14.49 0.85
C VAL A 400 5.81 13.09 1.17
N LEU A 401 6.73 12.11 1.13
CA LEU A 401 6.45 10.70 1.37
C LEU A 401 6.85 10.33 2.80
N MET A 402 6.05 9.52 3.49
CA MET A 402 6.35 9.01 4.83
C MET A 402 6.04 7.51 4.93
N ALA A 403 6.94 6.69 5.47
CA ALA A 403 6.69 5.26 5.67
C ALA A 403 7.34 4.76 6.97
N ASN A 404 6.76 3.72 7.58
CA ASN A 404 7.45 2.96 8.61
C ASN A 404 8.59 2.15 7.98
N GLU A 405 9.74 2.04 8.67
CA GLU A 405 10.86 1.23 8.16
C GLU A 405 10.47 -0.23 7.96
N ALA A 406 9.69 -0.77 8.88
CA ALA A 406 9.20 -2.14 8.95
C ALA A 406 7.69 -2.20 8.71
N ASP A 407 7.19 -1.42 7.74
CA ASP A 407 5.82 -1.56 7.26
C ASP A 407 5.63 -2.95 6.66
N ARG A 408 4.71 -3.73 7.23
CA ARG A 408 4.48 -5.13 6.85
C ARG A 408 3.41 -5.31 5.77
N LEU A 409 2.67 -4.27 5.40
CA LEU A 409 1.60 -4.37 4.41
C LEU A 409 1.99 -3.68 3.10
N VAL A 410 2.50 -2.46 3.21
CA VAL A 410 3.07 -1.71 2.10
C VAL A 410 4.53 -1.48 2.41
N PHE A 411 5.34 -2.48 2.06
CA PHE A 411 6.78 -2.48 2.32
C PHE A 411 7.41 -1.14 1.92
N SER A 412 8.31 -0.63 2.76
CA SER A 412 8.96 0.68 2.61
C SER A 412 9.69 0.86 1.26
N GLY A 413 10.07 -0.23 0.59
CA GLY A 413 10.53 -0.23 -0.80
C GLY A 413 9.52 0.35 -1.81
N ASN A 414 8.21 0.37 -1.53
CA ASN A 414 7.22 1.07 -2.37
C ASN A 414 7.45 2.58 -2.37
N GLN A 415 7.81 3.16 -1.22
CA GLN A 415 8.16 4.56 -1.13
C GLN A 415 9.45 4.85 -1.90
N ALA A 416 10.49 4.02 -1.72
CA ALA A 416 11.75 4.15 -2.46
C ALA A 416 11.52 4.11 -3.98
N ARG A 417 10.69 3.17 -4.45
CA ARG A 417 10.29 3.06 -5.86
C ARG A 417 9.51 4.29 -6.36
N THR A 418 8.60 4.84 -5.55
CA THR A 418 7.90 6.09 -5.91
C THR A 418 8.89 7.25 -6.03
N ALA A 419 9.79 7.41 -5.06
CA ALA A 419 10.82 8.43 -5.07
C ALA A 419 11.74 8.30 -6.29
N ASP A 420 12.18 7.09 -6.64
CA ASP A 420 13.01 6.84 -7.81
C ASP A 420 12.35 7.23 -9.12
N LYS A 421 11.07 6.89 -9.30
CA LYS A 421 10.34 7.24 -10.52
C LYS A 421 10.19 8.77 -10.66
N LEU A 422 9.88 9.47 -9.56
CA LEU A 422 9.82 10.93 -9.54
C LEU A 422 11.20 11.56 -9.79
N ASN A 423 12.25 11.03 -9.16
CA ASN A 423 13.63 11.47 -9.36
C ASN A 423 14.12 11.21 -10.80
N ALA A 424 13.73 10.10 -11.42
CA ALA A 424 14.05 9.81 -12.82
C ALA A 424 13.36 10.82 -13.75
N ALA A 425 12.10 11.18 -13.49
CA ALA A 425 11.41 12.24 -14.23
C ALA A 425 12.07 13.61 -14.02
N PHE A 426 12.48 13.93 -12.79
CA PHE A 426 13.26 15.13 -12.48
C PHE A 426 14.57 15.18 -13.26
N LYS A 427 15.37 14.11 -13.25
CA LYS A 427 16.65 14.02 -14.01
C LYS A 427 16.44 14.29 -15.51
N LYS A 428 15.35 13.76 -16.11
CA LYS A 428 14.98 14.04 -17.51
C LYS A 428 14.67 15.53 -17.73
N ARG A 429 13.88 16.15 -16.83
CA ARG A 429 13.59 17.59 -16.89
C ARG A 429 14.88 18.42 -16.77
N LEU A 430 15.74 18.07 -15.83
CA LEU A 430 17.02 18.77 -15.59
C LEU A 430 17.92 18.70 -16.84
N ALA A 431 18.04 17.53 -17.46
CA ALA A 431 18.78 17.37 -18.71
C ALA A 431 18.19 18.21 -19.86
N ALA A 432 16.86 18.28 -19.97
CA ALA A 432 16.17 19.09 -20.98
C ALA A 432 16.24 20.61 -20.72
N ALA A 433 16.65 21.03 -19.52
CA ALA A 433 16.79 22.42 -19.14
C ALA A 433 18.22 22.96 -19.28
N LYS A 434 19.16 22.18 -19.84
CA LYS A 434 20.52 22.67 -20.12
C LYS A 434 20.47 23.96 -20.95
N GLY A 435 21.20 24.98 -20.49
CA GLY A 435 21.24 26.31 -21.12
C GLY A 435 20.05 27.24 -20.80
N LYS A 436 19.08 26.81 -19.98
CA LYS A 436 17.97 27.67 -19.54
C LYS A 436 18.29 28.40 -18.24
N SER A 437 17.75 29.61 -18.08
CA SER A 437 17.92 30.45 -16.88
C SER A 437 17.23 29.86 -15.65
N VAL A 438 16.09 29.19 -15.83
CA VAL A 438 15.36 28.52 -14.74
C VAL A 438 15.60 27.01 -14.82
N LYS A 439 16.22 26.46 -13.76
CA LYS A 439 16.47 25.02 -13.64
C LYS A 439 15.34 24.33 -12.87
N PRO A 440 14.93 23.12 -13.27
CA PRO A 440 14.04 22.29 -12.47
C PRO A 440 14.64 22.05 -11.08
N ILE A 441 13.77 21.98 -10.06
CA ILE A 441 14.12 21.60 -8.69
C ILE A 441 13.59 20.19 -8.43
N SER A 442 14.32 19.41 -7.63
CA SER A 442 13.84 18.11 -7.13
C SER A 442 12.57 18.34 -6.34
N ASN A 443 11.56 17.51 -6.57
CA ASN A 443 10.23 17.72 -6.02
C ASN A 443 9.74 16.54 -5.18
N VAL A 444 10.65 15.70 -4.68
CA VAL A 444 10.30 14.59 -3.80
C VAL A 444 11.17 14.59 -2.55
N THR A 445 10.50 14.55 -1.42
CA THR A 445 11.05 14.36 -0.09
C THR A 445 10.56 13.01 0.43
N SER A 446 11.46 12.19 0.96
CA SER A 446 11.12 10.90 1.56
C SER A 446 11.63 10.85 2.99
N ILE A 447 10.71 10.64 3.93
CA ILE A 447 11.01 10.43 5.33
C ILE A 447 10.51 9.07 5.78
N TYR A 448 11.12 8.55 6.84
CA TYR A 448 10.86 7.23 7.39
C TYR A 448 10.82 7.31 8.90
N ALA A 449 9.85 6.62 9.49
CA ALA A 449 9.82 6.38 10.92
C ALA A 449 10.62 5.10 11.22
N PHE A 450 11.65 5.22 12.05
CA PHE A 450 12.48 4.12 12.50
C PHE A 450 11.91 3.46 13.75
N THR A 451 12.35 2.23 14.01
CA THR A 451 12.13 1.60 15.30
C THR A 451 13.13 2.11 16.33
N PRO A 452 12.82 1.99 17.63
CA PRO A 452 13.84 2.03 18.66
C PRO A 452 14.93 1.00 18.37
N ALA A 453 16.17 1.29 18.78
CA ALA A 453 17.29 0.39 18.52
C ALA A 453 17.07 -1.03 19.09
N ARG A 454 16.43 -1.12 20.26
CA ARG A 454 16.00 -2.36 20.90
C ARG A 454 14.67 -2.13 21.61
N TYR A 455 13.74 -3.07 21.49
CA TYR A 455 12.44 -2.99 22.13
C TYR A 455 11.81 -4.36 22.42
N THR A 456 12.44 -5.46 22.03
CA THR A 456 11.94 -6.79 22.41
C THR A 456 11.99 -6.98 23.91
N LYS A 457 10.86 -7.43 24.46
CA LYS A 457 10.73 -7.85 25.85
C LYS A 457 10.65 -9.36 25.94
N TYR A 458 11.24 -9.91 26.98
CA TYR A 458 11.23 -11.33 27.28
C TYR A 458 10.62 -11.56 28.66
N LEU A 459 9.83 -12.62 28.78
CA LEU A 459 9.35 -13.13 30.06
C LEU A 459 10.53 -13.69 30.87
N ALA A 460 10.33 -13.92 32.17
CA ALA A 460 11.33 -14.54 33.03
C ALA A 460 11.78 -15.94 32.54
N THR A 461 10.94 -16.63 31.78
CA THR A 461 11.26 -17.91 31.13
C THR A 461 12.22 -17.78 29.93
N GLY A 462 12.49 -16.56 29.48
CA GLY A 462 13.25 -16.27 28.26
C GLY A 462 12.39 -16.24 26.99
N ALA A 463 11.10 -16.57 27.06
CA ALA A 463 10.20 -16.51 25.90
C ALA A 463 9.88 -15.04 25.51
N PRO A 464 9.73 -14.72 24.22
CA PRO A 464 9.26 -13.39 23.80
C PRO A 464 7.92 -13.03 24.44
N ASP A 465 7.79 -11.79 24.93
CA ASP A 465 6.53 -11.26 25.46
C ASP A 465 5.74 -10.56 24.35
N LEU A 466 4.91 -11.32 23.63
CA LEU A 466 4.05 -10.80 22.55
C LEU A 466 2.79 -10.08 23.07
N ALA A 467 2.62 -9.99 24.40
CA ALA A 467 1.57 -9.20 25.04
C ALA A 467 2.10 -7.86 25.60
N ALA A 468 3.41 -7.61 25.46
CA ALA A 468 4.01 -6.33 25.79
C ALA A 468 3.41 -5.18 24.96
N ALA A 469 3.67 -3.95 25.39
CA ALA A 469 3.40 -2.80 24.54
C ALA A 469 4.19 -2.92 23.21
N PRO A 470 3.57 -2.63 22.06
CA PRO A 470 4.26 -2.64 20.77
C PRO A 470 5.34 -1.55 20.74
N ALA A 471 6.26 -1.66 19.77
CA ALA A 471 7.25 -0.64 19.50
C ALA A 471 6.56 0.71 19.25
N GLU A 472 7.11 1.77 19.80
CA GLU A 472 6.52 3.10 19.73
C GLU A 472 6.54 3.73 18.33
N SER A 473 7.36 3.20 17.41
CA SER A 473 7.55 3.75 16.06
C SER A 473 8.11 2.70 15.11
N GLY A 474 7.92 2.93 13.81
CA GLY A 474 8.64 2.26 12.72
C GLY A 474 8.15 0.87 12.33
N VAL A 475 7.07 0.39 12.96
CA VAL A 475 6.42 -0.92 12.70
C VAL A 475 4.94 -0.73 12.42
N GLY A 476 4.27 -1.81 12.02
CA GLY A 476 2.85 -1.74 11.66
C GLY A 476 2.63 -1.01 10.34
N HIS A 477 1.36 -0.85 9.95
CA HIS A 477 1.00 -0.20 8.70
C HIS A 477 0.20 1.07 9.00
N GLN A 478 0.66 2.20 8.46
CA GLN A 478 0.03 3.51 8.69
C GLN A 478 0.02 3.99 10.14
N ASP A 479 0.71 3.28 11.04
CA ASP A 479 0.74 3.60 12.45
C ASP A 479 1.98 4.43 12.76
N PHE A 480 1.74 5.72 13.01
CA PHE A 480 2.76 6.72 13.33
C PHE A 480 2.35 7.43 14.61
N THR A 481 3.32 7.99 15.34
CA THR A 481 2.97 8.81 16.50
C THR A 481 2.26 10.09 16.05
N VAL A 482 1.48 10.70 16.94
CA VAL A 482 0.81 11.99 16.67
C VAL A 482 1.84 13.05 16.25
N GLN A 483 3.01 13.09 16.88
CA GLN A 483 4.08 14.04 16.54
C GLN A 483 4.64 13.81 15.13
N GLN A 484 4.84 12.54 14.74
CA GLN A 484 5.29 12.20 13.37
C GLN A 484 4.25 12.63 12.32
N MET A 485 2.97 12.39 12.57
CA MET A 485 1.89 12.85 11.68
C MET A 485 1.83 14.38 11.61
N GLN A 486 1.99 15.09 12.73
CA GLN A 486 2.03 16.55 12.77
C GLN A 486 3.22 17.12 11.98
N ALA A 487 4.42 16.54 12.13
CA ALA A 487 5.60 16.92 11.36
C ALA A 487 5.36 16.76 9.85
N TRP A 488 4.77 15.62 9.44
CA TRP A 488 4.42 15.38 8.05
C TRP A 488 3.39 16.37 7.50
N ILE A 489 2.36 16.73 8.28
CA ILE A 489 1.40 17.78 7.92
C ILE A 489 2.10 19.15 7.76
N ASN A 490 3.02 19.51 8.67
CA ASN A 490 3.76 20.77 8.59
C ASN A 490 4.59 20.84 7.31
N MET A 491 5.28 19.76 6.95
CA MET A 491 6.03 19.67 5.70
C MET A 491 5.12 19.80 4.47
N LEU A 492 3.92 19.21 4.49
CA LEU A 492 2.95 19.33 3.40
C LEU A 492 2.39 20.76 3.26
N ALA A 493 2.08 21.41 4.38
CA ALA A 493 1.61 22.79 4.41
C ALA A 493 2.70 23.73 3.86
N PHE A 494 3.95 23.56 4.33
CA PHE A 494 5.11 24.27 3.82
C PHE A 494 5.25 24.05 2.31
N ALA A 495 5.16 22.79 1.86
CA ALA A 495 5.34 22.45 0.47
C ALA A 495 4.30 23.10 -0.46
N ALA A 496 3.06 23.22 0.00
CA ALA A 496 1.99 23.86 -0.75
C ALA A 496 2.21 25.37 -0.90
N GLU A 497 2.78 26.01 0.14
CA GLU A 497 3.01 27.44 0.17
C GLU A 497 4.27 27.83 -0.59
N PHE A 498 5.39 27.17 -0.29
CA PHE A 498 6.73 27.59 -0.70
C PHE A 498 7.37 26.69 -1.78
N GLY A 499 6.81 25.51 -2.05
CA GLY A 499 7.35 24.57 -3.03
C GLY A 499 8.17 23.43 -2.40
N PRO A 500 9.02 22.72 -3.16
CA PRO A 500 9.74 21.55 -2.65
C PRO A 500 10.64 21.86 -1.46
N LEU A 501 10.71 20.94 -0.49
CA LEU A 501 11.56 21.09 0.68
C LEU A 501 13.05 20.81 0.35
N SER A 502 13.92 21.62 0.92
CA SER A 502 15.35 21.40 1.05
C SER A 502 15.67 20.41 2.18
N ALA A 503 16.90 19.89 2.20
CA ALA A 503 17.37 19.01 3.27
C ALA A 503 17.35 19.69 4.66
N GLU A 504 17.64 20.99 4.71
CA GLU A 504 17.62 21.78 5.94
C GLU A 504 16.19 21.94 6.48
N GLU A 505 15.23 22.24 5.61
CA GLU A 505 13.81 22.31 6.00
C GLU A 505 13.31 20.96 6.49
N VAL A 506 13.67 19.86 5.83
CA VAL A 506 13.34 18.51 6.31
C VAL A 506 13.93 18.29 7.71
N SER A 507 15.23 18.55 7.90
CA SER A 507 15.87 18.42 9.21
C SER A 507 15.22 19.30 10.27
N THR A 508 14.71 20.48 9.90
CA THR A 508 14.02 21.39 10.82
C THR A 508 12.66 20.84 11.23
N PHE A 509 11.87 20.33 10.28
CA PHE A 509 10.56 19.76 10.60
C PHE A 509 10.65 18.42 11.33
N THR A 510 11.71 17.66 11.12
CA THR A 510 11.94 16.39 11.84
C THR A 510 12.65 16.60 13.18
N ALA A 511 13.24 17.77 13.42
CA ALA A 511 13.90 18.09 14.68
C ALA A 511 12.92 17.93 15.86
N GLY A 512 13.34 17.18 16.87
CA GLY A 512 12.53 16.93 18.06
C GLY A 512 11.34 16.00 17.84
N THR A 513 11.17 15.41 16.64
CA THR A 513 10.17 14.37 16.38
C THR A 513 10.83 12.99 16.52
N PRO A 514 10.58 12.24 17.61
CA PRO A 514 11.27 10.98 17.87
C PRO A 514 11.13 10.00 16.71
N TYR A 515 12.23 9.31 16.41
CA TYR A 515 12.34 8.23 15.42
C TYR A 515 12.07 8.59 13.97
N LEU A 516 11.72 9.83 13.64
CA LEU A 516 11.68 10.26 12.25
C LEU A 516 13.12 10.45 11.73
N ASN A 517 13.43 9.92 10.56
CA ASN A 517 14.78 10.02 10.01
C ASN A 517 15.19 11.49 9.83
N THR A 518 16.40 11.81 10.28
CA THR A 518 17.04 13.11 10.03
C THR A 518 17.92 13.10 8.79
N ASP A 519 18.26 11.92 8.28
CA ASP A 519 19.02 11.73 7.05
C ASP A 519 18.07 11.63 5.84
N PRO A 520 17.99 12.68 4.99
CA PRO A 520 17.17 12.65 3.78
C PRO A 520 17.71 11.71 2.70
N GLY A 521 18.94 11.19 2.86
CA GLY A 521 19.58 10.22 1.98
C GLY A 521 19.35 8.75 2.38
N TRP A 522 18.78 8.49 3.57
CA TRP A 522 18.53 7.13 4.01
C TRP A 522 17.56 6.41 3.07
N ARG A 523 17.77 5.10 2.90
CA ARG A 523 16.99 4.27 1.98
C ARG A 523 16.67 2.90 2.59
N PRO A 524 15.42 2.42 2.49
CA PRO A 524 15.05 1.08 2.94
C PRO A 524 15.51 0.00 1.96
N SER A 525 15.33 -1.27 2.35
CA SER A 525 15.43 -2.39 1.42
C SER A 525 14.45 -2.22 0.25
N GLU A 526 14.92 -2.57 -0.95
CA GLU A 526 14.09 -2.56 -2.16
C GLU A 526 12.98 -3.59 -2.11
N LEU A 527 11.94 -3.38 -2.92
CA LEU A 527 10.95 -4.43 -3.18
C LEU A 527 11.64 -5.64 -3.82
N LYS A 528 11.28 -6.84 -3.37
CA LYS A 528 11.82 -8.10 -3.90
C LYS A 528 11.57 -8.26 -5.40
N TYR A 529 10.46 -7.72 -5.89
CA TYR A 529 10.12 -7.70 -7.32
C TYR A 529 10.22 -6.29 -7.90
N ASN A 530 11.35 -5.61 -7.72
CA ASN A 530 11.56 -4.29 -8.34
C ASN A 530 11.92 -4.46 -9.84
N LYS A 531 10.94 -4.17 -10.72
CA LYS A 531 11.13 -4.07 -12.17
C LYS A 531 10.98 -2.62 -12.63
#